data_AF-A0AAE3QCB9-F1
#
_entry.id   AF-A0AAE3QCB9-F1
#
_cell.length_a   1.000
_cell.length_b   1.000
_cell.length_c   1.000
_cell.angle_alpha   90.00
_cell.angle_beta   90.00
_cell.angle_gamma   90.00
#
_symmetry.space_group_name_H-M   'P 1'
#
loop_
_entity.id
_entity.type
_entity.pdbx_description
1 polymer ?
#
loop_
_entity_poly.entity_id
_entity_poly.type
_entity_poly.pdbx_seq_one_letter_code
_entity_poly.pdbx_strand_id
1 'polypeptide(L)'
;MKHHALEQLQKVAEVQQDYPRRTMSRRERLERWADVLERNPDQRLLTLYETEYQPAKARAAMRCDGSPLSVAFDDPVLRAAGLEGDSYGEAKSFFDLSDHQMHKIICYCHFGSSVSAGTAANAVRGVANGGLRGLADRLLGMFR
;
A
#
# COMPACT_ATOMS: atom_id res chain seq x y z
N MET A 1 -36.59 25.73 40.04
CA MET A 1 -35.47 24.78 39.95
C MET A 1 -34.71 25.07 38.67
N LYS A 2 -33.40 25.29 38.75
CA LYS A 2 -32.56 25.76 37.63
C LYS A 2 -32.02 24.53 36.89
N HIS A 3 -32.38 24.37 35.62
CA HIS A 3 -31.83 23.32 34.78
C HIS A 3 -30.47 23.76 34.24
N HIS A 4 -29.42 23.07 34.68
CA HIS A 4 -28.09 23.08 34.08
C HIS A 4 -27.97 22.00 33.01
N ALA A 5 -27.02 22.22 32.11
CA ALA A 5 -26.41 21.31 31.14
C ALA A 5 -27.18 21.11 29.83
N LEU A 6 -26.49 21.48 28.73
CA LEU A 6 -26.49 20.88 27.39
C LEU A 6 -26.37 21.89 26.24
N GLU A 7 -25.86 23.10 26.47
CA GLU A 7 -25.35 23.92 25.35
C GLU A 7 -23.87 23.61 25.12
N GLN A 8 -23.75 22.63 24.24
CA GLN A 8 -22.62 22.14 23.48
C GLN A 8 -21.38 23.03 23.45
N LEU A 9 -20.27 22.38 23.79
CA LEU A 9 -18.89 22.63 23.36
C LEU A 9 -18.78 22.74 21.83
N GLN A 10 -19.33 23.80 21.22
CA GLN A 10 -19.03 24.19 19.85
C GLN A 10 -17.89 25.21 19.87
N LYS A 11 -16.68 24.70 20.01
CA LYS A 11 -15.46 25.33 19.49
C LYS A 11 -14.32 24.37 19.79
N VAL A 12 -13.76 23.79 18.74
CA VAL A 12 -12.32 23.77 18.45
C VAL A 12 -12.16 22.78 17.28
N ALA A 13 -11.97 23.33 16.09
CA ALA A 13 -11.05 22.80 15.09
C ALA A 13 -10.86 23.87 14.02
N GLU A 14 -10.30 25.02 14.40
CA GLU A 14 -9.47 25.77 13.45
C GLU A 14 -8.30 24.84 13.11
N VAL A 15 -8.42 24.14 11.98
CA VAL A 15 -7.32 23.34 11.44
C VAL A 15 -6.26 24.33 11.00
N GLN A 16 -5.29 24.58 11.89
CA GLN A 16 -4.11 25.38 11.59
C GLN A 16 -3.38 24.74 10.41
N GLN A 17 -3.52 25.35 9.23
CA GLN A 17 -2.92 24.86 7.98
C GLN A 17 -1.40 25.08 7.91
N ASP A 18 -0.80 25.66 8.95
CA ASP A 18 0.62 26.03 9.03
C ASP A 18 1.48 25.04 9.81
N TYR A 19 0.94 23.88 10.20
CA TYR A 19 1.81 22.79 10.67
C TYR A 19 2.53 22.23 9.44
N PRO A 20 3.88 22.12 9.41
CA PRO A 20 4.56 21.45 8.32
C PRO A 20 3.93 20.08 8.19
N ARG A 21 3.24 19.81 7.07
CA ARG A 21 2.58 18.53 6.82
C ARG A 21 3.65 17.47 7.01
N ARG A 22 3.58 16.76 8.14
CA ARG A 22 4.58 15.75 8.50
C ARG A 22 4.62 14.77 7.35
N THR A 23 5.71 14.81 6.57
CA THR A 23 5.86 13.94 5.42
C THR A 23 5.86 12.50 5.95
N MET A 24 4.95 11.68 5.43
CA MET A 24 4.88 10.28 5.86
C MET A 24 6.21 9.59 5.55
N SER A 25 6.79 8.94 6.56
CA SER A 25 7.93 8.06 6.37
C SER A 25 7.56 6.88 5.47
N ARG A 26 8.57 6.23 4.89
CA ARG A 26 8.40 4.98 4.11
C ARG A 26 7.55 3.94 4.87
N ARG A 27 7.83 3.74 6.15
CA ARG A 27 7.10 2.78 6.99
C ARG A 27 5.65 3.17 7.18
N GLU A 28 5.37 4.43 7.50
CA GLU A 28 3.99 4.94 7.66
C GLU A 28 3.18 4.80 6.36
N ARG A 29 3.80 5.03 5.19
CA ARG A 29 3.15 4.81 3.89
C ARG A 29 2.75 3.35 3.68
N LEU A 30 3.66 2.42 3.97
CA LEU A 30 3.40 0.98 3.83
C LEU A 30 2.38 0.46 4.86
N GLU A 31 2.45 0.91 6.10
CA GLU A 31 1.46 0.58 7.14
C GLU A 31 0.08 1.07 6.73
N ARG A 32 -0.02 2.33 6.28
CA ARG A 32 -1.29 2.88 5.76
C ARG A 32 -1.83 2.07 4.59
N TRP A 33 -0.99 1.66 3.64
CA TRP A 33 -1.43 0.84 2.52
C TRP A 33 -1.99 -0.51 3.00
N ALA A 34 -1.32 -1.18 3.93
CA ALA A 34 -1.83 -2.41 4.53
C ALA A 34 -3.18 -2.18 5.23
N ASP A 35 -3.32 -1.11 6.01
CA ASP A 35 -4.57 -0.80 6.72
C ASP A 35 -5.73 -0.51 5.77
N VAL A 36 -5.46 0.11 4.61
CA VAL A 36 -6.49 0.37 3.58
C VAL A 36 -6.96 -0.94 2.96
N LEU A 37 -6.04 -1.85 2.65
CA LEU A 37 -6.37 -3.18 2.12
C LEU A 37 -7.22 -3.99 3.11
N GLU A 38 -6.96 -3.86 4.41
CA GLU A 38 -7.69 -4.58 5.46
C GLU A 38 -9.08 -4.03 5.78
N ARG A 39 -9.48 -2.91 5.18
CA ARG A 39 -10.88 -2.43 5.31
C ARG A 39 -11.88 -3.44 4.74
N ASN A 40 -11.46 -4.23 3.74
CA ASN A 40 -12.25 -5.30 3.15
C ASN A 40 -11.35 -6.50 2.79
N PRO A 41 -10.90 -7.28 3.80
CA PRO A 41 -9.83 -8.25 3.62
C PRO A 41 -10.20 -9.40 2.66
N ASP A 42 -11.49 -9.71 2.51
CA ASP A 42 -12.00 -10.78 1.65
C ASP A 42 -12.12 -10.35 0.17
N GLN A 43 -11.99 -9.05 -0.13
CA GLN A 43 -12.04 -8.55 -1.49
C GLN A 43 -10.96 -9.19 -2.37
N ARG A 44 -11.35 -9.73 -3.52
CA ARG A 44 -10.42 -10.25 -4.53
C ARG A 44 -9.91 -9.09 -5.40
N LEU A 45 -8.60 -8.96 -5.46
CA LEU A 45 -7.88 -7.94 -6.21
C LEU A 45 -7.08 -8.59 -7.33
N LEU A 46 -7.07 -7.99 -8.52
CA LEU A 46 -6.31 -8.47 -9.66
C LEU A 46 -4.81 -8.28 -9.47
N THR A 47 -4.04 -9.22 -9.98
CA THR A 47 -2.57 -9.21 -9.93
C THR A 47 -2.00 -8.76 -11.27
N LEU A 48 -0.75 -8.28 -11.27
CA LEU A 48 -0.05 -7.91 -12.48
C LEU A 48 0.71 -9.12 -13.04
N TYR A 49 0.57 -9.36 -14.35
CA TYR A 49 1.18 -10.51 -15.02
C TYR A 49 2.67 -10.31 -15.27
N GLU A 50 3.48 -11.29 -14.86
CA GLU A 50 4.89 -11.44 -15.26
C GLU A 50 5.76 -10.20 -15.04
N THR A 51 5.48 -9.42 -13.99
CA THR A 51 6.19 -8.16 -13.69
C THR A 51 7.72 -8.30 -13.67
N GLU A 52 8.25 -9.47 -13.31
CA GLU A 52 9.70 -9.71 -13.27
C GLU A 52 10.36 -9.81 -14.65
N TYR A 53 9.63 -10.23 -15.67
CA TYR A 53 10.13 -10.44 -17.04
C TYR A 53 9.90 -9.23 -17.95
N GLN A 54 9.11 -8.26 -17.50
CA GLN A 54 8.82 -7.06 -18.28
C GLN A 54 10.05 -6.12 -18.35
N PRO A 55 10.38 -5.57 -19.53
CA PRO A 55 11.39 -4.53 -19.65
C PRO A 55 11.08 -3.32 -18.75
N ALA A 56 12.10 -2.67 -18.19
CA ALA A 56 11.93 -1.65 -17.16
C ALA A 56 10.89 -0.55 -17.51
N LYS A 57 10.90 -0.06 -18.74
CA LYS A 57 9.94 0.96 -19.21
C LYS A 57 8.51 0.41 -19.28
N ALA A 58 8.32 -0.79 -19.83
CA ALA A 58 7.01 -1.44 -19.91
C ALA A 58 6.49 -1.76 -18.51
N ARG A 59 7.36 -2.30 -17.65
CA ARG A 59 7.06 -2.59 -16.25
C ARG A 59 6.59 -1.37 -15.49
N ALA A 60 7.30 -0.24 -15.59
CA ALA A 60 6.93 0.99 -14.91
C ALA A 60 5.53 1.49 -15.32
N ALA A 61 5.12 1.27 -16.57
CA ALA A 61 3.81 1.66 -17.07
C ALA A 61 2.69 0.65 -16.76
N MET A 62 3.00 -0.52 -16.20
CA MET A 62 1.98 -1.53 -15.89
C MET A 62 1.00 -0.99 -14.85
N ARG A 63 -0.29 -1.26 -15.09
CA ARG A 63 -1.41 -0.85 -14.26
C ARG A 63 -2.52 -1.87 -14.42
N CYS A 64 -3.30 -2.09 -13.37
CA CYS A 64 -4.48 -2.95 -13.41
C CYS A 64 -5.52 -2.38 -12.45
N ASP A 65 -6.73 -2.11 -12.96
CA ASP A 65 -7.85 -1.67 -12.14
C ASP A 65 -8.27 -2.80 -11.17
N GLY A 66 -8.70 -2.44 -9.96
CA GLY A 66 -9.04 -3.43 -8.94
C GLY A 66 -7.84 -4.24 -8.43
N SER A 67 -6.62 -3.67 -8.50
CA SER A 67 -5.41 -4.28 -7.97
C SER A 67 -5.05 -3.72 -6.58
N PRO A 68 -4.09 -4.31 -5.86
CA PRO A 68 -3.58 -3.70 -4.63
C PRO A 68 -3.04 -2.27 -4.84
N LEU A 69 -2.56 -1.94 -6.05
CA LEU A 69 -2.07 -0.59 -6.39
C LEU A 69 -3.23 0.41 -6.52
N SER A 70 -4.33 0.02 -7.16
CA SER A 70 -5.50 0.89 -7.29
C SER A 70 -6.12 1.18 -5.91
N VAL A 71 -6.15 0.18 -5.02
CA VAL A 71 -6.60 0.36 -3.63
C VAL A 71 -5.74 1.37 -2.87
N ALA A 72 -4.42 1.37 -3.08
CA ALA A 72 -3.54 2.38 -2.50
C ALA A 72 -3.86 3.78 -3.03
N PHE A 73 -4.02 3.90 -4.35
CA PHE A 73 -4.31 5.17 -5.01
C PHE A 73 -5.69 5.72 -4.65
N ASP A 74 -6.67 4.88 -4.38
CA ASP A 74 -8.00 5.32 -3.94
C ASP A 74 -8.02 5.89 -2.51
N ASP A 75 -6.96 5.69 -1.71
CA ASP A 75 -6.88 6.26 -0.36
C ASP A 75 -6.48 7.75 -0.40
N PRO A 76 -7.33 8.67 0.09
CA PRO A 76 -7.06 10.11 0.02
C PRO A 76 -5.85 10.54 0.86
N VAL A 77 -5.48 9.79 1.90
CA VAL A 77 -4.31 10.11 2.72
C VAL A 77 -3.03 9.79 1.97
N LEU A 78 -2.96 8.65 1.28
CA LEU A 78 -1.81 8.30 0.43
C LEU A 78 -1.66 9.27 -0.76
N ARG A 79 -2.77 9.68 -1.38
CA ARG A 79 -2.76 10.73 -2.41
C ARG A 79 -2.26 12.06 -1.87
N ALA A 80 -2.78 12.52 -0.73
CA ALA A 80 -2.35 13.76 -0.10
C ALA A 80 -0.87 13.71 0.36
N ALA A 81 -0.32 12.52 0.56
CA ALA A 81 1.09 12.29 0.86
C ALA A 81 2.00 12.21 -0.39
N GLY A 82 1.44 12.28 -1.60
CA GLY A 82 2.18 12.35 -2.87
C GLY A 82 2.09 11.12 -3.76
N LEU A 83 1.12 10.22 -3.57
CA LEU A 83 0.86 9.14 -4.53
C LEU A 83 0.08 9.70 -5.74
N GLU A 84 0.74 9.83 -6.89
CA GLU A 84 0.20 10.50 -8.07
C GLU A 84 -0.57 9.56 -9.02
N GLY A 85 -0.35 8.25 -8.92
CA GLY A 85 -1.04 7.24 -9.70
C GLY A 85 -0.90 5.82 -9.13
N ASP A 86 -1.57 4.87 -9.77
CA ASP A 86 -1.62 3.43 -9.44
C ASP A 86 -0.80 2.58 -10.42
N SER A 87 0.09 3.19 -11.20
CA SER A 87 1.04 2.43 -12.01
C SER A 87 2.10 1.75 -11.12
N TYR A 88 2.72 0.70 -11.63
CA TYR A 88 3.83 0.04 -10.98
C TYR A 88 4.95 1.03 -10.65
N GLY A 89 5.31 1.90 -11.59
CA GLY A 89 6.39 2.87 -11.43
C GLY A 89 6.08 3.93 -10.38
N GLU A 90 4.84 4.43 -10.37
CA GLU A 90 4.37 5.41 -9.37
C GLU A 90 4.37 4.79 -7.97
N ALA A 91 3.75 3.62 -7.81
CA ALA A 91 3.72 2.94 -6.52
C ALA A 91 5.12 2.57 -6.04
N LYS A 92 5.99 2.06 -6.92
CA LYS A 92 7.38 1.72 -6.57
C LYS A 92 8.12 2.93 -6.02
N SER A 93 8.05 4.07 -6.72
CA SER A 93 8.76 5.29 -6.36
C SER A 93 8.18 5.89 -5.08
N PHE A 94 6.85 5.95 -4.98
CA PHE A 94 6.16 6.47 -3.81
C PHE A 94 6.42 5.61 -2.57
N PHE A 95 6.31 4.29 -2.63
CA PHE A 95 6.53 3.43 -1.46
C PHE A 95 8.01 3.12 -1.18
N ASP A 96 8.93 3.63 -2.01
CA ASP A 96 10.36 3.33 -1.95
C ASP A 96 10.61 1.82 -1.88
N LEU A 97 10.11 1.13 -2.92
CA LEU A 97 10.17 -0.31 -3.08
C LEU A 97 11.17 -0.70 -4.16
N SER A 98 11.87 -1.80 -3.93
CA SER A 98 12.62 -2.50 -4.98
C SER A 98 11.66 -3.25 -5.92
N ASP A 99 12.11 -3.55 -7.15
CA ASP A 99 11.31 -4.37 -8.09
C ASP A 99 10.99 -5.76 -7.51
N HIS A 100 11.89 -6.31 -6.69
CA HIS A 100 11.67 -7.58 -6.00
C HIS A 100 10.59 -7.48 -4.91
N GLN A 101 10.54 -6.37 -4.15
CA GLN A 101 9.45 -6.16 -3.19
C GLN A 101 8.12 -5.94 -3.89
N MET A 102 8.10 -5.16 -4.97
CA MET A 102 6.92 -5.00 -5.81
C MET A 102 6.43 -6.35 -6.34
N HIS A 103 7.34 -7.15 -6.92
CA HIS A 103 7.02 -8.49 -7.42
C HIS A 103 6.36 -9.35 -6.33
N LYS A 104 6.89 -9.36 -5.11
CA LYS A 104 6.33 -10.09 -3.97
C LYS A 104 4.92 -9.68 -3.56
N ILE A 105 4.53 -8.43 -3.79
CA ILE A 105 3.25 -7.89 -3.32
C ILE A 105 2.15 -8.05 -4.38
N ILE A 106 2.47 -7.92 -5.68
CA ILE A 106 1.45 -7.74 -6.72
C ILE A 106 1.52 -8.72 -7.90
N CYS A 107 2.54 -9.56 -7.99
CA CYS A 107 2.75 -10.37 -9.19
C CYS A 107 1.86 -11.63 -9.22
N TYR A 108 1.35 -11.94 -10.41
CA TYR A 108 0.66 -13.20 -10.74
C TYR A 108 1.45 -14.44 -10.29
N CYS A 109 2.78 -14.43 -10.42
CA CYS A 109 3.63 -15.58 -10.05
C CYS A 109 3.47 -16.02 -8.58
N HIS A 110 3.03 -15.13 -7.68
CA HIS A 110 2.85 -15.46 -6.26
C HIS A 110 1.41 -15.76 -5.85
N PHE A 111 0.42 -15.26 -6.60
CA PHE A 111 -0.97 -15.28 -6.17
C PHE A 111 -1.94 -15.84 -7.22
N GLY A 112 -1.48 -16.13 -8.44
CA GLY A 112 -2.35 -16.40 -9.58
C GLY A 112 -3.05 -15.12 -10.06
N SER A 113 -4.20 -15.24 -10.72
CA SER A 113 -4.92 -14.11 -11.35
C SER A 113 -5.45 -13.06 -10.37
N SER A 114 -5.61 -13.43 -9.10
CA SER A 114 -6.08 -12.52 -8.06
C SER A 114 -5.59 -12.93 -6.67
N VAL A 115 -5.57 -11.96 -5.76
CA VAL A 115 -5.18 -12.11 -4.35
C VAL A 115 -6.29 -11.54 -3.47
N SER A 116 -6.48 -12.05 -2.24
CA SER A 116 -7.35 -11.35 -1.29
C SER A 116 -6.65 -10.09 -0.76
N ALA A 117 -7.42 -9.04 -0.45
CA ALA A 117 -6.85 -7.81 0.08
C ALA A 117 -6.10 -8.05 1.41
N GLY A 118 -6.60 -8.95 2.28
CA GLY A 118 -5.91 -9.33 3.51
C GLY A 118 -4.57 -10.03 3.26
N THR A 119 -4.46 -10.90 2.26
CA THR A 119 -3.17 -11.51 1.88
C THR A 119 -2.21 -10.47 1.32
N ALA A 120 -2.69 -9.52 0.49
CA ALA A 120 -1.88 -8.42 -0.01
C ALA A 120 -1.40 -7.51 1.14
N ALA A 121 -2.26 -7.20 2.12
CA ALA A 121 -1.89 -6.41 3.30
C ALA A 121 -0.77 -7.07 4.11
N ASN A 122 -0.86 -8.38 4.32
CA ASN A 122 0.19 -9.16 4.98
C ASN A 122 1.52 -9.11 4.21
N ALA A 123 1.48 -9.19 2.87
CA ALA A 123 2.68 -9.04 2.05
C ALA A 123 3.31 -7.64 2.20
N VAL A 124 2.49 -6.57 2.19
CA VAL A 124 2.93 -5.19 2.42
C VAL A 124 3.57 -5.03 3.80
N ARG A 125 2.95 -5.55 4.87
CA ARG A 125 3.53 -5.50 6.23
C ARG A 125 4.82 -6.28 6.35
N GLY A 126 4.92 -7.43 5.68
CA GLY A 126 6.17 -8.18 5.59
C GLY A 126 7.32 -7.34 5.03
N VAL A 127 7.04 -6.51 4.03
CA VAL A 127 8.00 -5.56 3.46
C VAL A 127 8.25 -4.34 4.37
N ALA A 128 7.22 -3.85 5.07
CA ALA A 128 7.32 -2.70 5.98
C ALA A 128 8.20 -2.99 7.20
N ASN A 129 8.06 -4.18 7.79
CA ASN A 129 8.81 -4.62 8.98
C ASN A 129 10.25 -5.03 8.67
N GLY A 130 10.77 -4.62 7.50
CA GLY A 130 12.11 -4.97 7.04
C GLY A 130 12.28 -6.44 6.72
N GLY A 131 11.20 -7.23 6.71
CA GLY A 131 11.16 -8.65 6.39
C GLY A 131 12.32 -9.47 6.94
N LEU A 132 12.90 -9.09 8.09
CA LEU A 132 14.22 -9.52 8.56
C LEU A 132 15.35 -9.42 7.49
N ARG A 133 16.56 -9.22 7.95
CA ARG A 133 17.73 -9.72 7.22
C ARG A 133 17.82 -11.27 7.20
N GLY A 134 16.77 -12.01 7.52
CA GLY A 134 16.80 -13.45 7.79
C GLY A 134 15.40 -14.05 7.83
N LEU A 135 15.02 -14.91 6.91
CA LEU A 135 15.39 -16.31 6.99
C LEU A 135 15.44 -16.88 5.57
N ALA A 136 16.29 -17.88 5.38
CA ALA A 136 16.68 -18.60 4.17
C ALA A 136 15.59 -19.02 3.15
N ASP A 137 14.33 -18.67 3.33
CA ASP A 137 13.21 -19.48 2.86
C ASP A 137 12.43 -18.87 1.70
N ARG A 138 13.13 -18.53 0.63
CA ARG A 138 12.55 -18.75 -0.70
C ARG A 138 13.43 -19.46 -1.71
N LEU A 139 14.78 -19.49 -1.61
CA LEU A 139 15.60 -20.06 -2.70
C LEU A 139 16.77 -20.97 -2.26
N LEU A 140 16.52 -21.74 -1.20
CA LEU A 140 16.75 -23.19 -1.23
C LEU A 140 15.68 -23.93 -2.08
N GLY A 141 14.87 -23.20 -2.85
CA GLY A 141 13.87 -23.67 -3.81
C GLY A 141 14.16 -23.46 -5.30
N MET A 142 15.41 -23.16 -5.72
CA MET A 142 15.76 -23.12 -7.16
C MET A 142 17.16 -23.65 -7.48
N PHE A 143 17.53 -24.74 -6.80
CA PHE A 143 18.36 -25.79 -7.41
C PHE A 143 17.48 -26.86 -8.09
N ARG A 144 16.29 -26.48 -8.60
CA ARG A 144 15.44 -27.32 -9.43
C ARG A 144 14.48 -26.49 -10.27
#